data_AF-A0A2D6U137-F1
#
_entry.id   AF-A0A2D6U137-F1
#
_cell.length_a   1.000
_cell.length_b   1.000
_cell.length_c   1.000
_cell.angle_alpha   90.00
_cell.angle_beta   90.00
_cell.angle_gamma   90.00
#
_symmetry.space_group_name_H-M   'P 1'
#
loop_
_entity.id
_entity.type
_entity.pdbx_description
1 polymer ?
#
loop_
_entity_poly.entity_id
_entity_poly.type
_entity_poly.pdbx_seq_one_letter_code
_entity_poly.pdbx_strand_id
1 'polypeptide(L)'
;MITFKTVTWQNFLSTGNTPIEIVLNNSPSTLIIGDNGSGKSTVLDALTFGLFGKPFRRIKKDQLVNSVNSRDCIVEVLFTIGRKKFLVKRGIKPTKFEIYIDEKLLNQDASARDYQKHLENNILKLNHRSFTQVVVLGSSSFIPFMQLTAASRREVVEEILDIK
;
A
#
# COMPACT_ATOMS: atom_id res chain seq x y z
N MET A 1 16.07 5.47 2.98
CA MET A 1 14.82 5.75 3.71
C MET A 1 13.73 6.06 2.69
N ILE A 2 12.55 5.44 2.82
CA ILE A 2 11.40 5.68 1.95
C ILE A 2 10.64 6.89 2.49
N THR A 3 10.30 7.84 1.63
CA THR A 3 9.45 8.99 1.98
C THR A 3 8.18 8.93 1.15
N PHE A 4 7.06 8.57 1.78
CA PHE A 4 5.74 8.62 1.15
C PHE A 4 5.32 10.07 0.97
N LYS A 5 4.94 10.45 -0.25
CA LYS A 5 4.54 11.82 -0.61
C LYS A 5 3.03 11.96 -0.66
N THR A 6 2.38 11.15 -1.49
CA THR A 6 0.93 11.15 -1.62
C THR A 6 0.39 9.74 -1.77
N VAL A 7 -0.82 9.55 -1.29
CA VAL A 7 -1.65 8.38 -1.60
C VAL A 7 -2.99 8.89 -2.08
N THR A 8 -3.40 8.43 -3.26
CA THR A 8 -4.61 8.88 -3.94
C THR A 8 -5.45 7.66 -4.29
N TRP A 9 -6.76 7.71 -4.07
CA TRP A 9 -7.65 6.62 -4.45
C TRP A 9 -9.00 7.12 -4.97
N GLN A 10 -9.61 6.32 -5.83
CA GLN A 10 -10.90 6.59 -6.46
C GLN A 10 -11.68 5.29 -6.62
N ASN A 11 -13.01 5.35 -6.44
CA ASN A 11 -13.90 4.19 -6.49
C ASN A 11 -13.42 3.03 -5.59
N PHE A 12 -12.86 3.37 -4.43
CA PHE A 12 -12.25 2.43 -3.49
C PHE A 12 -13.02 2.47 -2.15
N LEU A 13 -13.59 1.33 -1.77
CA LEU A 13 -14.45 1.17 -0.60
C LEU A 13 -15.61 2.19 -0.60
N SER A 14 -15.78 2.97 0.46
CA SER A 14 -16.82 4.01 0.54
C SER A 14 -16.53 5.24 -0.31
N THR A 15 -15.36 5.35 -0.93
CA THR A 15 -14.99 6.51 -1.77
C THR A 15 -15.58 6.37 -3.15
N GLY A 16 -16.32 7.38 -3.60
CA GLY A 16 -16.95 7.43 -4.91
C GLY A 16 -15.99 7.82 -6.03
N ASN A 17 -16.55 8.41 -7.09
CA ASN A 17 -15.81 8.70 -8.32
C ASN A 17 -14.91 9.94 -8.21
N THR A 18 -15.09 10.76 -7.18
CA THR A 18 -14.16 11.86 -6.88
C THR A 18 -12.95 11.30 -6.13
N PRO A 19 -11.73 11.40 -6.70
CA PRO A 19 -10.54 10.91 -6.02
C PRO A 19 -10.31 11.65 -4.70
N ILE A 20 -9.85 10.91 -3.68
CA ILE A 20 -9.31 11.46 -2.45
C ILE A 20 -7.80 11.37 -2.53
N GLU A 21 -7.11 12.46 -2.24
CA GLU A 21 -5.66 12.52 -2.12
C GLU A 21 -5.27 12.91 -0.69
N ILE A 22 -4.33 12.15 -0.11
CA ILE A 22 -3.71 12.48 1.17
C ILE A 22 -2.23 12.77 0.94
N VAL A 23 -1.81 13.97 1.31
CA VAL A 23 -0.39 14.36 1.32
C VAL A 23 0.23 13.92 2.64
N LEU A 24 1.29 13.10 2.56
CA LEU A 24 1.93 12.44 3.70
C LEU A 24 3.26 13.09 4.10
N ASN A 25 3.79 14.02 3.29
CA ASN A 25 5.09 14.65 3.51
C ASN A 25 5.02 16.17 3.74
N ASN A 26 3.83 16.74 3.94
CA ASN A 26 3.68 18.18 4.21
C ASN A 26 4.08 18.54 5.65
N SER A 27 3.90 17.61 6.58
CA SER A 27 4.25 17.77 7.99
C SER A 27 4.85 16.46 8.54
N PRO A 28 5.62 16.52 9.65
CA PRO A 28 6.13 15.32 10.31
C PRO A 28 5.03 14.41 10.88
N SER A 29 3.84 14.95 11.11
CA SER A 29 2.68 14.22 11.63
C SER A 29 1.40 14.76 11.01
N THR A 30 0.53 13.85 10.60
CA THR A 30 -0.78 14.16 9.99
C THR A 30 -1.87 13.50 10.83
N LEU A 31 -2.86 14.29 11.26
CA LEU A 31 -4.02 13.80 12.02
C LEU A 31 -5.25 13.74 11.11
N ILE A 32 -5.86 12.56 11.00
CA ILE A 32 -7.08 12.34 10.21
C ILE A 32 -8.27 12.22 11.17
N ILE A 33 -9.23 13.14 11.08
CA ILE A 33 -10.42 13.24 11.95
C ILE A 33 -11.68 12.98 11.13
N GLY A 34 -12.70 12.40 11.76
CA GLY A 34 -14.01 12.16 11.16
C GLY A 34 -14.81 11.11 11.94
N ASP A 35 -16.07 10.94 11.57
CA ASP A 35 -16.97 9.99 12.25
C ASP A 35 -16.63 8.53 11.95
N ASN A 36 -17.15 7.62 12.77
CA ASN A 36 -17.05 6.19 12.48
C ASN A 36 -17.71 5.88 11.13
N GLY A 37 -17.01 5.12 10.28
CA GLY A 37 -17.46 4.85 8.91
C GLY A 37 -17.12 5.94 7.89
N SER A 38 -16.54 7.08 8.27
CA SER A 38 -16.18 8.16 7.34
C SER A 38 -15.01 7.85 6.39
N GLY A 39 -14.44 6.63 6.48
CA GLY A 39 -13.31 6.23 5.63
C GLY A 39 -11.93 6.58 6.17
N LYS A 40 -11.78 6.95 7.46
CA LYS A 40 -10.46 7.21 8.06
C LYS A 40 -9.47 6.05 7.88
N SER A 41 -9.93 4.82 8.08
CA SER A 41 -9.10 3.61 7.91
C SER A 41 -8.87 3.23 6.44
N THR A 42 -9.59 3.85 5.50
CA THR A 42 -9.44 3.61 4.05
C THR A 42 -8.03 3.95 3.58
N VAL A 43 -7.38 4.95 4.18
CA VAL A 43 -5.99 5.31 3.84
C VAL A 43 -5.01 4.14 4.03
N LEU A 44 -5.21 3.33 5.08
CA LEU A 44 -4.35 2.17 5.35
C LEU A 44 -4.59 1.05 4.32
N ASP A 45 -5.84 0.81 3.97
CA ASP A 45 -6.18 -0.15 2.91
C ASP A 45 -5.71 0.33 1.55
N ALA A 46 -5.80 1.62 1.24
CA ALA A 46 -5.31 2.19 0.00
C ALA A 46 -3.78 2.03 -0.09
N LEU A 47 -3.04 2.39 0.96
CA LEU A 47 -1.59 2.27 0.97
C LEU A 47 -1.13 0.81 0.81
N THR A 48 -1.71 -0.10 1.59
CA THR A 48 -1.37 -1.54 1.52
C THR A 48 -1.79 -2.17 0.20
N PHE A 49 -2.99 -1.86 -0.30
CA PHE A 49 -3.43 -2.33 -1.61
C PHE A 49 -2.54 -1.79 -2.72
N GLY A 50 -2.24 -0.49 -2.73
CA GLY A 50 -1.38 0.16 -3.72
C GLY A 50 0.01 -0.46 -3.78
N LEU A 51 0.63 -0.77 -2.63
CA LEU A 51 1.98 -1.33 -2.59
C LEU A 51 1.99 -2.85 -2.82
N PHE A 52 1.05 -3.61 -2.26
CA PHE A 52 1.13 -5.07 -2.17
C PHE A 52 0.01 -5.83 -2.88
N GLY A 53 -0.96 -5.13 -3.46
CA GLY A 53 -2.17 -5.73 -4.06
C GLY A 53 -3.09 -6.42 -3.04
N LYS A 54 -2.84 -6.20 -1.74
CA LYS A 54 -3.58 -6.77 -0.61
C LYS A 54 -4.00 -5.65 0.33
N PRO A 55 -5.27 -5.60 0.74
CA PRO A 55 -5.71 -4.63 1.73
C PRO A 55 -5.18 -4.98 3.12
N PHE A 56 -5.15 -3.99 4.00
CA PHE A 56 -4.79 -4.16 5.40
C PHE A 56 -5.83 -5.04 6.12
N ARG A 57 -7.11 -4.77 5.88
CA ARG A 57 -8.21 -5.58 6.42
C ARG A 57 -8.31 -6.93 5.71
N ARG A 58 -8.79 -7.96 6.42
CA ARG A 58 -9.07 -9.29 5.88
C ARG A 58 -10.36 -9.30 5.03
N ILE A 59 -10.35 -8.54 3.92
CA ILE A 59 -11.44 -8.47 2.94
C ILE A 59 -10.95 -8.91 1.56
N LYS A 60 -11.86 -9.44 0.74
CA LYS A 60 -11.51 -9.90 -0.61
C LYS A 60 -11.22 -8.71 -1.52
N LYS A 61 -10.34 -8.90 -2.50
CA LYS A 61 -9.96 -7.87 -3.49
C LYS A 61 -11.18 -7.25 -4.18
N ASP A 62 -12.17 -8.06 -4.56
CA ASP A 62 -13.38 -7.56 -5.23
C ASP A 62 -14.26 -6.66 -4.34
N GLN A 63 -14.17 -6.82 -3.02
CA GLN A 63 -14.89 -5.99 -2.04
C GLN A 63 -14.23 -4.62 -1.82
N LEU A 64 -13.06 -4.38 -2.42
CA LEU A 64 -12.41 -3.07 -2.40
C LEU A 64 -13.02 -2.10 -3.41
N VAL A 65 -13.71 -2.61 -4.43
CA VAL A 65 -14.37 -1.77 -5.42
C VAL A 65 -15.59 -1.11 -4.77
N ASN A 66 -15.74 0.19 -4.95
CA ASN A 66 -16.93 0.91 -4.51
C ASN A 66 -18.18 0.25 -5.12
N SER A 67 -19.14 -0.12 -4.26
CA SER A 67 -20.33 -0.88 -4.68
C SER A 67 -21.32 -0.06 -5.51
N VAL A 68 -21.30 1.27 -5.40
CA VAL A 68 -22.20 2.16 -6.15
C VAL A 68 -21.72 2.28 -7.61
N ASN A 69 -20.43 2.59 -7.80
CA ASN A 69 -19.87 2.80 -9.13
C ASN A 69 -19.43 1.50 -9.81
N SER A 70 -18.95 0.52 -9.03
CA SER A 70 -18.59 -0.84 -9.46
C SER A 70 -17.53 -0.96 -10.58
N ARG A 71 -16.80 0.13 -10.88
CA ARG A 71 -15.77 0.22 -11.93
C ARG A 71 -14.73 1.28 -11.58
N ASP A 72 -13.67 1.35 -12.37
CA ASP A 72 -12.65 2.41 -12.34
C ASP A 72 -12.05 2.60 -10.94
N CYS A 73 -11.85 1.49 -10.22
CA CYS A 73 -11.21 1.49 -8.92
C CYS A 73 -9.71 1.61 -9.11
N ILE A 74 -9.10 2.66 -8.57
CA ILE A 74 -7.67 2.95 -8.76
C ILE A 74 -7.10 3.49 -7.45
N VAL A 75 -5.87 3.06 -7.16
CA VAL A 75 -5.05 3.58 -6.07
C VAL A 75 -3.67 3.91 -6.61
N GLU A 76 -3.18 5.08 -6.26
CA GLU A 76 -1.88 5.61 -6.64
C GLU A 76 -1.07 5.93 -5.38
N VAL A 77 0.17 5.47 -5.33
CA VAL A 77 1.09 5.73 -4.21
C VAL A 77 2.36 6.37 -4.77
N LEU A 78 2.61 7.61 -4.39
CA LEU A 78 3.81 8.36 -4.76
C LEU A 78 4.77 8.39 -3.58
N PHE A 79 6.02 8.00 -3.81
CA PHE A 79 7.07 8.04 -2.79
C PHE A 79 8.44 8.28 -3.42
N THR A 80 9.44 8.56 -2.58
CA THR A 80 10.85 8.69 -3.01
C THR A 80 11.75 7.78 -2.20
N ILE A 81 12.78 7.25 -2.85
CA ILE A 81 13.88 6.51 -2.21
C ILE A 81 15.19 7.13 -2.69
N GLY A 82 15.90 7.78 -1.77
CA GLY A 82 17.05 8.61 -2.13
C GLY A 82 16.62 9.74 -3.07
N ARG A 83 17.18 9.78 -4.28
CA ARG A 83 16.84 10.79 -5.30
C ARG A 83 15.77 10.34 -6.31
N LYS A 84 15.41 9.06 -6.32
CA LYS A 84 14.47 8.49 -7.29
C LYS A 84 13.04 8.68 -6.84
N LYS A 85 12.16 9.06 -7.77
CA LYS A 85 10.71 9.19 -7.59
C LYS A 85 10.02 7.93 -8.09
N PHE A 86 9.15 7.36 -7.27
CA PHE A 86 8.40 6.16 -7.57
C PHE A 86 6.91 6.45 -7.51
N LEU A 87 6.17 5.96 -8.50
CA LEU A 87 4.71 6.00 -8.52
C LEU A 87 4.18 4.60 -8.83
N VAL A 88 3.42 4.04 -7.90
CA VAL A 88 2.75 2.75 -8.09
C VAL A 88 1.27 3.01 -8.33
N LYS A 89 0.74 2.52 -9.46
CA LYS A 89 -0.69 2.59 -9.79
C LYS A 89 -1.29 1.20 -9.80
N ARG A 90 -2.35 0.97 -9.03
CA ARG A 90 -3.09 -0.29 -9.01
C ARG A 90 -4.58 -0.10 -9.16
N GLY A 91 -5.15 -0.84 -10.09
CA GLY A 91 -6.57 -0.77 -10.40
C GLY A 91 -7.28 -2.11 -10.33
N ILE A 92 -8.59 -2.03 -10.11
CA ILE A 92 -9.54 -3.13 -10.19
C ILE A 92 -10.66 -2.69 -11.13
N LYS A 93 -11.01 -3.54 -12.10
CA LYS A 93 -12.05 -3.27 -13.12
C LYS A 93 -11.85 -1.91 -13.83
N PRO A 94 -10.79 -1.76 -14.67
CA PRO A 94 -9.88 -2.81 -15.16
C PRO A 94 -8.73 -3.14 -14.19
N THR A 95 -8.18 -4.35 -14.30
CA THR A 95 -6.97 -4.73 -13.54
C THR A 95 -5.79 -3.94 -14.06
N LYS A 96 -5.13 -3.20 -13.16
CA LYS A 96 -3.97 -2.37 -13.48
C LYS A 96 -2.88 -2.57 -12.44
N PHE A 97 -1.63 -2.65 -12.86
CA PHE A 97 -0.47 -2.64 -11.97
C PHE A 97 0.74 -2.07 -12.70
N GLU A 98 1.03 -0.80 -12.44
CA GLU A 98 2.13 -0.05 -13.06
C GLU A 98 3.06 0.48 -11.97
N ILE A 99 4.36 0.52 -12.28
CA ILE A 99 5.39 1.11 -11.43
C ILE A 99 6.16 2.07 -12.33
N TYR A 100 6.20 3.34 -11.95
CA TYR A 100 7.00 4.35 -12.63
C TYR A 100 8.20 4.69 -11.77
N ILE A 101 9.37 4.82 -12.40
CA ILE A 101 10.61 5.30 -11.80
C ILE A 101 11.03 6.54 -12.58
N ASP A 102 11.09 7.69 -11.91
CA ASP A 102 11.39 8.98 -12.53
C ASP A 102 10.55 9.21 -13.79
N GLU A 103 9.24 8.95 -13.66
CA GLU A 103 8.20 9.14 -14.69
C GLU A 103 8.27 8.18 -15.89
N LYS A 104 9.24 7.25 -15.89
CA LYS A 104 9.32 6.16 -16.86
C LYS A 104 8.67 4.91 -16.32
N LEU A 105 7.79 4.31 -17.13
CA LEU A 105 7.17 3.03 -16.79
C LEU A 105 8.25 1.95 -16.73
N LEU A 106 8.34 1.25 -15.61
CA LEU A 106 9.19 0.07 -15.47
C LEU A 106 8.65 -1.03 -16.40
N ASN A 107 9.56 -1.70 -17.09
CA ASN A 107 9.24 -2.74 -18.07
C ASN A 107 8.34 -3.83 -17.42
N GLN A 108 7.28 -4.25 -18.14
CA GLN A 108 6.27 -5.22 -17.70
C GLN A 108 6.33 -6.55 -18.46
N ASP A 109 7.44 -6.89 -19.12
CA ASP A 109 7.60 -8.13 -19.88
C ASP A 109 7.55 -9.38 -18.98
N ALA A 110 7.72 -9.19 -17.67
CA ALA A 110 7.64 -10.24 -16.66
C ALA A 110 6.21 -10.45 -16.14
N SER A 111 5.98 -11.63 -15.54
CA SER A 111 4.69 -11.95 -14.93
C SER A 111 4.33 -10.95 -13.81
N ALA A 112 3.04 -10.71 -13.57
CA ALA A 112 2.59 -9.85 -12.47
C ALA A 112 3.15 -10.27 -11.09
N ARG A 113 3.45 -11.57 -10.91
CA ARG A 113 4.07 -12.10 -9.70
C ARG A 113 5.53 -11.66 -9.56
N ASP A 114 6.29 -11.69 -10.65
CA ASP A 114 7.70 -11.27 -10.63
C ASP A 114 7.81 -9.75 -10.55
N TYR A 115 6.88 -9.04 -11.17
CA TYR A 115 6.74 -7.59 -11.02
C TYR A 115 6.43 -7.20 -9.57
N GLN A 116 5.58 -7.97 -8.88
CA GLN A 116 5.34 -7.80 -7.45
C GLN A 116 6.60 -8.04 -6.62
N LYS A 117 7.32 -9.14 -6.87
CA LYS A 117 8.57 -9.45 -6.16
C LYS A 117 9.62 -8.37 -6.37
N HIS A 118 9.72 -7.80 -7.56
CA HIS A 118 10.63 -6.71 -7.84
C HIS A 118 10.30 -5.47 -7.00
N LEU A 119 9.01 -5.12 -6.89
CA LEU A 119 8.57 -4.02 -6.02
C LEU A 119 8.91 -4.29 -4.54
N GLU A 120 8.61 -5.49 -4.04
CA GLU A 120 8.83 -5.84 -2.62
C GLU A 120 10.31 -5.97 -2.27
N ASN A 121 11.09 -6.72 -3.05
CA ASN A 121 12.47 -7.07 -2.70
C ASN A 121 13.48 -6.01 -3.12
N ASN A 122 13.29 -5.40 -4.31
CA ASN A 122 14.33 -4.53 -4.89
C ASN A 122 14.07 -3.05 -4.62
N ILE A 123 12.79 -2.65 -4.51
CA ILE A 123 12.40 -1.24 -4.33
C ILE A 123 12.05 -0.98 -2.86
N LEU A 124 11.06 -1.66 -2.30
CA LEU A 124 10.57 -1.41 -0.95
C LEU A 124 11.46 -2.05 0.12
N LYS A 125 12.15 -3.15 -0.21
CA LYS A 125 12.86 -4.03 0.72
C LYS A 125 12.00 -4.50 1.89
N LEU A 126 10.70 -4.62 1.64
CA LEU A 126 9.70 -4.98 2.63
C LEU A 126 8.59 -5.73 1.93
N ASN A 127 8.16 -6.85 2.52
CA ASN A 127 6.96 -7.54 2.08
C ASN A 127 5.71 -6.99 2.78
N HIS A 128 4.52 -7.42 2.34
CA HIS A 128 3.25 -6.99 2.94
C HIS A 128 3.18 -7.23 4.47
N ARG A 129 3.61 -8.41 4.94
CA ARG A 129 3.58 -8.75 6.37
C ARG A 129 4.47 -7.78 7.15
N SER A 130 5.72 -7.63 6.77
CA SER A 130 6.65 -6.73 7.47
C SER A 130 6.19 -5.28 7.44
N PHE A 131 5.64 -4.81 6.32
CA PHE A 131 5.03 -3.48 6.25
C PHE A 131 3.90 -3.31 7.27
N THR A 132 2.96 -4.26 7.33
CA THR A 132 1.85 -4.19 8.29
C THR A 132 2.26 -4.33 9.76
N GLN A 133 3.41 -4.95 10.04
CA GLN A 133 3.90 -5.15 11.41
C GLN A 133 4.78 -4.00 11.91
N VAL A 134 5.56 -3.41 11.01
CA VAL A 134 6.59 -2.40 11.36
C VAL A 134 6.09 -0.98 11.08
N VAL A 135 5.35 -0.77 10.00
CA VAL A 135 4.94 0.57 9.54
C VAL A 135 3.53 0.94 10.02
N VAL A 136 2.63 -0.04 10.11
CA VAL A 136 1.24 0.20 10.53
C VAL A 136 1.06 -0.23 11.98
N LEU A 137 0.79 0.73 12.87
CA LEU A 137 0.41 0.49 14.26
C LEU A 137 -1.10 0.75 14.39
N GLY A 138 -1.93 -0.28 14.65
CA GLY A 138 -3.38 -0.13 14.68
C GLY A 138 -4.11 -1.14 15.58
N SER A 139 -5.23 -0.75 16.19
CA SER A 139 -5.82 -1.46 17.34
C SER A 139 -6.58 -2.76 17.03
N SER A 140 -7.05 -3.00 15.80
CA SER A 140 -8.02 -4.09 15.53
C SER A 140 -7.43 -5.36 14.90
N SER A 141 -6.20 -5.32 14.39
CA SER A 141 -5.57 -6.47 13.70
C SER A 141 -4.05 -6.53 13.86
N PHE A 142 -3.49 -5.69 14.73
CA PHE A 142 -2.09 -5.76 15.11
C PHE A 142 -1.90 -6.90 16.10
N ILE A 143 -1.06 -7.87 15.72
CA ILE A 143 -0.52 -8.85 16.64
C ILE A 143 0.84 -8.29 17.04
N PRO A 144 1.06 -7.93 18.33
CA PRO A 144 2.35 -7.46 18.79
C PRO A 144 3.47 -8.39 18.35
N PHE A 145 4.62 -7.84 17.93
CA PHE A 145 5.78 -8.61 17.49
C PHE A 145 6.13 -9.76 18.46
N MET A 146 6.00 -9.50 19.77
CA MET A 146 6.25 -10.50 20.82
C MET A 146 5.33 -11.73 20.75
N GLN A 147 4.11 -11.58 20.24
CA GLN A 147 3.10 -12.63 20.10
C GLN A 147 3.15 -13.36 18.74
N LEU A 148 4.01 -12.93 17.81
CA LEU A 148 4.21 -13.64 16.54
C LEU A 148 4.87 -15.00 16.76
N THR A 149 4.58 -15.96 15.86
CA THR A 149 5.25 -17.27 15.86
C THR A 149 6.76 -17.12 15.62
N ALA A 150 7.56 -18.07 16.09
CA ALA A 150 9.02 -18.02 15.94
C ALA A 150 9.47 -17.83 14.48
N ALA A 151 8.82 -18.52 13.53
CA ALA A 151 9.07 -18.37 12.10
C ALA A 151 8.76 -16.95 11.59
N SER A 152 7.61 -16.38 11.99
CA SER A 152 7.21 -15.04 11.56
C SER A 152 8.09 -13.95 12.16
N ARG A 153 8.51 -14.10 13.43
CA ARG A 153 9.46 -13.18 14.08
C ARG A 153 10.79 -13.17 13.36
N ARG A 154 11.32 -14.35 13.00
CA ARG A 154 12.57 -14.50 12.27
C ARG A 154 12.50 -13.79 10.92
N GLU A 155 11.43 -14.00 10.15
CA GLU A 155 11.21 -13.33 8.86
C GLU A 155 11.24 -11.81 8.98
N VAL A 156 10.52 -11.24 9.97
CA VAL A 156 10.51 -9.79 10.21
C VAL A 156 11.90 -9.27 10.59
N VAL A 157 12.65 -10.00 11.43
CA VAL A 157 14.01 -9.60 11.84
C VAL A 157 15.01 -9.67 10.68
N GLU A 158 14.98 -10.75 9.89
CA GLU A 158 15.84 -10.92 8.71
C GLU A 158 15.62 -9.79 7.69
N GLU A 159 14.37 -9.36 7.50
CA GLU A 159 14.04 -8.24 6.61
C GLU A 159 14.47 -6.88 7.16
N ILE A 160 14.32 -6.64 8.47
CA ILE A 160 14.81 -5.39 9.09
C ILE A 160 16.33 -5.29 9.01
N LEU A 161 17.03 -6.41 9.20
CA LEU A 161 18.49 -6.47 9.19
C LEU A 161 19.10 -6.62 7.80
N ASP A 162 18.28 -6.82 6.75
CA ASP A 162 18.72 -7.01 5.34
C ASP A 162 19.72 -8.19 5.19
N ILE A 163 19.51 -9.29 5.92
CA ILE A 163 20.45 -10.44 6.00
C ILE A 163 19.98 -11.69 5.24
N LYS A 164 19.21 -11.52 4.16
CA LYS A 164 18.65 -12.64 3.39
C LYS A 164 19.23 -12.76 1.99
#